data_AF-A0A7G1PD28-F1
#
_entry.id   AF-A0A7G1PD28-F1
#
_cell.length_a   1.000
_cell.length_b   1.000
_cell.length_c   1.000
_cell.angle_alpha   90.00
_cell.angle_beta   90.00
_cell.angle_gamma   90.00
#
_symmetry.space_group_name_H-M   'P 1'
#
loop_
_entity.id
_entity.type
_entity.pdbx_description
1 polymer ?
#
loop_
_entity_poly.entity_id
_entity_poly.type
_entity_poly.pdbx_seq_one_letter_code
_entity_poly.pdbx_strand_id
1 'polypeptide(L)'
;MPSVTHDDAPLLADLMPWSVAPPRLGRAWPTAPDSASLKARWDALLKAEGPDREALFGATRARTLHSAVGQLPGHSSGTGRLARASGPCAEPVRVLVGPFDEQWLIPDHRLIDAARPELWRVADEHQVFAVEQPPAPDGPALLVSSVLPVVPPQPRNQQRNPQRNPLQTAQTNPRTNPQTNPQRSSQAKTAPAARPGRVRPLYRRPGGLEPNLSPGLLELLSERLGHPLTPLDVLAWTVATARPGPNGPTVPLTADPELWAQGTELGHRMLWLMRRDGERPKLPGGRRPYVRAPLPPFPLEPRYDREEETLGLDEGRISPVPPAAWDFEVGGVRVLDQWFTNRITRPEPGTLEAIRPTTWPQPWTSELLELVTVLTLLAELRTQQPELFRHTQHSQHTRHTPITATDLRKAGVLPPPDSTRRPASVLNHPEEGPEGQFALL
;
A
#
# COMPACT_ATOMS: atom_id res chain seq x y z
N MET A 1 0.41 25.50 -36.72
CA MET A 1 0.40 25.91 -35.31
C MET A 1 0.59 24.67 -34.47
N PRO A 2 1.51 24.62 -33.50
CA PRO A 2 1.60 23.48 -32.61
C PRO A 2 0.36 23.49 -31.70
N SER A 3 -0.36 22.37 -31.67
CA SER A 3 -1.53 22.12 -30.83
C SER A 3 -1.18 22.33 -29.36
N VAL A 4 -1.79 23.33 -28.72
CA VAL A 4 -1.73 23.52 -27.26
C VAL A 4 -2.54 22.39 -26.62
N THR A 5 -1.85 21.38 -26.06
CA THR A 5 -2.49 20.31 -25.32
C THR A 5 -3.15 20.87 -24.06
N HIS A 6 -4.44 20.59 -23.93
CA HIS A 6 -5.32 20.95 -22.81
C HIS A 6 -4.92 20.18 -21.53
N ASP A 7 -3.83 20.56 -20.88
CA ASP A 7 -3.39 19.96 -19.61
C ASP A 7 -3.58 20.90 -18.40
N ASP A 8 -4.74 21.57 -18.32
CA ASP A 8 -5.17 22.32 -17.12
C ASP A 8 -6.05 21.45 -16.21
N ALA A 9 -5.76 20.14 -16.13
CA ALA A 9 -6.42 19.25 -15.19
C ALA A 9 -5.93 19.56 -13.76
N PRO A 10 -6.83 19.64 -12.75
CA PRO A 10 -6.44 19.91 -11.38
C PRO A 10 -5.53 18.81 -10.81
N LEU A 11 -4.62 19.20 -9.90
CA LEU A 11 -3.82 18.25 -9.14
C LEU A 11 -4.68 17.53 -8.11
N LEU A 12 -4.43 16.24 -7.89
CA LEU A 12 -5.02 15.51 -6.77
C LEU A 12 -4.70 16.17 -5.42
N ALA A 13 -3.53 16.81 -5.31
CA ALA A 13 -3.13 17.58 -4.14
C ALA A 13 -4.00 18.82 -3.86
N ASP A 14 -4.70 19.30 -4.89
CA ASP A 14 -5.63 20.41 -4.81
C ASP A 14 -7.08 19.94 -4.71
N LEU A 15 -7.41 18.71 -5.11
CA LEU A 15 -8.75 18.14 -4.92
C LEU A 15 -8.91 17.47 -3.56
N MET A 16 -7.87 16.78 -3.06
CA MET A 16 -7.84 16.08 -1.77
C MET A 16 -6.72 16.66 -0.88
N PRO A 17 -6.90 17.85 -0.28
CA PRO A 17 -5.81 18.66 0.24
C PRO A 17 -5.03 18.04 1.42
N TRP A 18 -5.68 17.28 2.30
CA TRP A 18 -5.01 16.61 3.40
C TRP A 18 -4.27 15.36 2.92
N SER A 19 -3.03 15.23 3.35
CA SER A 19 -2.22 14.06 3.06
C SER A 19 -1.09 13.95 4.06
N VAL A 20 -0.66 12.73 4.32
CA VAL A 20 0.40 12.44 5.31
C VAL A 20 1.35 11.41 4.71
N ALA A 21 2.63 11.49 5.07
CA ALA A 21 3.55 10.39 4.79
C ALA A 21 3.09 9.14 5.57
N PRO A 22 3.11 7.93 4.99
CA PRO A 22 2.63 6.73 5.67
C PRO A 22 3.40 6.47 6.99
N PRO A 23 2.77 5.82 7.98
CA PRO A 23 3.45 5.33 9.17
C PRO A 23 4.62 4.43 8.79
N ARG A 24 5.73 4.53 9.52
CA ARG A 24 6.96 3.79 9.23
C ARG A 24 7.35 2.97 10.44
N LEU A 25 7.47 1.66 10.24
CA LEU A 25 7.67 0.71 11.34
C LEU A 25 9.11 0.74 11.87
N GLY A 26 10.09 0.77 10.97
CA GLY A 26 11.53 0.81 11.32
C GLY A 26 12.13 -0.56 11.68
N ARG A 27 11.29 -1.58 11.88
CA ARG A 27 11.61 -2.97 12.20
C ARG A 27 10.52 -3.88 11.64
N ALA A 28 10.85 -5.12 11.29
CA ALA A 28 9.95 -6.00 10.55
C ALA A 28 9.11 -6.89 11.48
N TRP A 29 9.67 -7.29 12.63
CA TRP A 29 9.00 -8.22 13.55
C TRP A 29 7.61 -7.79 14.08
N PRO A 30 7.25 -6.49 14.25
CA PRO A 30 5.91 -6.11 14.67
C PRO A 30 4.84 -6.37 13.61
N THR A 31 5.22 -6.78 12.39
CA THR A 31 4.32 -7.20 11.31
C THR A 31 4.53 -8.65 10.92
N ALA A 32 3.44 -9.33 10.57
CA ALA A 32 3.48 -10.70 10.05
C ALA A 32 2.22 -11.03 9.24
N PRO A 33 2.30 -11.98 8.29
CA PRO A 33 1.13 -12.50 7.59
C PRO A 33 0.13 -13.25 8.49
N ASP A 34 0.48 -13.56 9.75
CA ASP A 34 -0.39 -14.20 10.72
C ASP A 34 -0.27 -13.55 12.12
N SER A 35 -1.40 -13.41 12.82
CA SER A 35 -1.45 -12.76 14.14
C SER A 35 -0.85 -13.60 15.26
N ALA A 36 -0.85 -14.93 15.14
CA ALA A 36 -0.31 -15.84 16.14
C ALA A 36 1.21 -15.65 16.31
N SER A 37 1.93 -15.48 15.20
CA SER A 37 3.37 -15.17 15.23
C SER A 37 3.65 -13.85 15.93
N LEU A 38 2.80 -12.83 15.78
CA LEU A 38 2.99 -11.55 16.47
C LEU A 38 2.85 -11.69 17.99
N LYS A 39 1.84 -12.44 18.45
CA LYS A 39 1.65 -12.72 19.89
C LYS A 39 2.85 -13.52 20.44
N ALA A 40 3.31 -14.53 19.72
CA ALA A 40 4.49 -15.31 20.11
C ALA A 40 5.80 -14.49 20.12
N ARG A 41 5.96 -13.56 19.16
CA ARG A 41 7.11 -12.61 19.13
C ARG A 41 7.09 -11.67 20.31
N TRP A 42 5.92 -11.14 20.65
CA TRP A 42 5.75 -10.31 21.83
C TRP A 42 6.14 -11.07 23.11
N ASP A 43 5.66 -12.30 23.28
CA ASP A 43 6.00 -13.13 24.43
C ASP A 43 7.51 -13.43 24.50
N ALA A 44 8.15 -13.71 23.36
CA ALA A 44 9.59 -13.92 23.29
C ALA A 44 10.37 -12.65 23.69
N LEU A 45 9.94 -11.48 23.23
CA LEU A 45 10.53 -10.19 23.63
C LEU A 45 10.41 -9.96 25.14
N LEU A 46 9.24 -10.25 25.73
CA LEU A 46 9.01 -10.05 27.16
C LEU A 46 9.68 -11.12 28.05
N LYS A 47 10.02 -12.29 27.52
CA LYS A 47 10.81 -13.31 28.23
C LYS A 47 12.30 -12.99 28.27
N ALA A 48 12.82 -12.29 27.26
CA ALA A 48 14.20 -11.86 27.24
C ALA A 48 14.45 -10.74 28.25
N GLU A 49 15.66 -10.65 28.78
CA GLU A 49 16.06 -9.64 29.77
C GLU A 49 17.33 -8.89 29.34
N GLY A 50 17.49 -7.66 29.85
CA GLY A 50 18.71 -6.88 29.66
C GLY A 50 19.19 -6.78 28.20
N PRO A 51 20.46 -7.11 27.90
CA PRO A 51 21.02 -7.03 26.55
C PRO A 51 20.29 -7.89 25.52
N ASP A 52 19.75 -9.05 25.90
CA ASP A 52 19.07 -9.95 24.97
C ASP A 52 17.75 -9.36 24.49
N ARG A 53 17.00 -8.70 25.40
CA ARG A 53 15.78 -7.97 25.01
C ARG A 53 16.10 -6.83 24.06
N GLU A 54 17.20 -6.11 24.31
CA GLU A 54 17.61 -4.98 23.45
C GLU A 54 18.01 -5.45 22.05
N ALA A 55 18.75 -6.57 21.97
CA ALA A 55 19.10 -7.21 20.72
C ALA A 55 17.86 -7.68 19.94
N LEU A 56 16.93 -8.38 20.61
CA LEU A 56 15.68 -8.85 19.99
C LEU A 56 14.79 -7.70 19.52
N PHE A 57 14.71 -6.61 20.30
CA PHE A 57 13.85 -5.47 19.96
C PHE A 57 14.25 -4.80 18.64
N GLY A 58 15.55 -4.71 18.36
CA GLY A 58 16.07 -3.97 17.22
C GLY A 58 15.85 -2.46 17.39
N ALA A 59 16.59 -1.86 18.33
CA ALA A 59 16.54 -0.42 18.57
C ALA A 59 16.90 0.38 17.31
N THR A 60 16.15 1.45 17.04
CA THR A 60 16.43 2.42 16.00
C THR A 60 16.75 3.76 16.64
N ARG A 61 17.21 4.73 15.84
CA ARG A 61 17.35 6.12 16.31
C ARG A 61 16.04 6.73 16.84
N ALA A 62 14.89 6.19 16.42
CA ALA A 62 13.58 6.74 16.75
C ALA A 62 12.91 6.01 17.92
N ARG A 63 13.18 4.71 18.09
CA ARG A 63 12.55 3.87 19.12
C ARG A 63 13.57 2.95 19.75
N THR A 64 13.65 2.99 21.07
CA THR A 64 14.46 2.13 21.93
C THR A 64 13.57 1.50 23.00
N LEU A 65 14.10 0.54 23.76
CA LEU A 65 13.39 0.00 24.92
C LEU A 65 13.05 1.05 25.98
N HIS A 66 13.70 2.22 25.93
CA HIS A 66 13.51 3.33 26.87
C HIS A 66 12.65 4.47 26.31
N SER A 67 12.12 4.32 25.09
CA SER A 67 11.14 5.26 24.55
C SER A 67 9.82 5.14 25.29
N ALA A 68 9.32 6.28 25.77
CA ALA A 68 7.97 6.44 26.28
C ALA A 68 7.20 7.33 25.31
N VAL A 69 6.02 6.89 24.89
CA VAL A 69 5.18 7.56 23.89
C VAL A 69 3.71 7.39 24.29
N GLY A 70 2.86 8.31 23.84
CA GLY A 70 1.41 8.15 24.02
C GLY A 70 0.85 6.97 23.24
N GLN A 71 -0.35 6.54 23.61
CA GLN A 71 -1.09 5.49 22.93
C GLN A 71 -1.32 5.83 21.46
N LEU A 72 -1.43 4.79 20.64
CA LEU A 72 -2.01 4.98 19.32
C LEU A 72 -3.51 5.27 19.50
N PRO A 73 -4.04 6.33 18.89
CA PRO A 73 -5.46 6.63 18.95
C PRO A 73 -6.30 5.41 18.55
N GLY A 74 -7.33 5.10 19.34
CA GLY A 74 -8.21 3.95 19.11
C GLY A 74 -7.67 2.59 19.60
N HIS A 75 -6.47 2.54 20.19
CA HIS A 75 -5.85 1.28 20.62
C HIS A 75 -5.34 1.32 22.06
N SER A 76 -5.68 0.28 22.81
CA SER A 76 -5.18 0.06 24.17
C SER A 76 -3.81 -0.62 24.11
N SER A 77 -2.73 0.18 24.13
CA SER A 77 -1.34 -0.28 24.21
C SER A 77 -0.61 0.38 25.38
N GLY A 78 0.52 -0.19 25.81
CA GLY A 78 1.33 0.42 26.87
C GLY A 78 1.97 1.74 26.44
N THR A 79 2.01 2.73 27.34
CA THR A 79 2.65 4.05 27.14
C THR A 79 4.04 4.16 27.76
N GLY A 80 4.32 3.32 28.77
CA GLY A 80 5.60 3.27 29.46
C GLY A 80 6.69 2.54 28.67
N ARG A 81 7.93 2.68 29.12
CA ARG A 81 9.12 2.04 28.49
C ARG A 81 9.00 0.52 28.34
N LEU A 82 9.33 -0.01 27.17
CA LEU A 82 9.38 -1.47 26.90
C LEU A 82 10.37 -2.23 27.79
N ALA A 83 11.42 -1.57 28.27
CA ALA A 83 12.34 -2.14 29.25
C ALA A 83 11.64 -2.63 30.54
N ARG A 84 10.47 -2.05 30.88
CA ARG A 84 9.65 -2.39 32.03
C ARG A 84 8.29 -2.96 31.63
N ALA A 85 8.07 -3.21 30.34
CA ALA A 85 6.79 -3.70 29.87
C ALA A 85 6.49 -5.07 30.46
N SER A 86 5.24 -5.22 30.86
CA SER A 86 4.60 -6.46 31.27
C SER A 86 3.19 -6.47 30.67
N GLY A 87 2.58 -7.64 30.64
CA GLY A 87 1.22 -7.80 30.13
C GLY A 87 1.13 -8.32 28.70
N PRO A 88 -0.09 -8.57 28.23
CA PRO A 88 -0.34 -9.24 26.96
C PRO A 88 0.05 -8.37 25.76
N CYS A 89 0.26 -9.01 24.62
CA CYS A 89 0.37 -8.33 23.34
C CYS A 89 -0.93 -7.55 23.07
N ALA A 90 -0.81 -6.30 22.60
CA ALA A 90 -1.96 -5.58 22.06
C ALA A 90 -2.58 -6.40 20.91
N GLU A 91 -3.91 -6.41 20.80
CA GLU A 91 -4.58 -7.21 19.77
C GLU A 91 -4.11 -6.77 18.38
N PRO A 92 -3.48 -7.67 17.58
CA PRO A 92 -2.99 -7.29 16.27
C PRO A 92 -4.11 -6.81 15.36
N VAL A 93 -3.82 -5.78 14.55
CA VAL A 93 -4.76 -5.18 13.60
C VAL A 93 -4.30 -5.39 12.17
N ARG A 94 -5.25 -5.37 11.23
CA ARG A 94 -4.95 -5.47 9.80
C ARG A 94 -4.39 -4.15 9.28
N VAL A 95 -3.33 -4.22 8.50
CA VAL A 95 -2.68 -3.09 7.83
C VAL A 95 -2.23 -3.47 6.42
N LEU A 96 -2.11 -2.49 5.53
CA LEU A 96 -1.56 -2.70 4.19
C LEU A 96 -0.04 -2.48 4.23
N VAL A 97 0.74 -3.55 4.08
CA VAL A 97 2.22 -3.50 4.13
C VAL A 97 2.84 -3.26 2.75
N GLY A 98 2.11 -3.60 1.70
CA GLY A 98 2.46 -3.36 0.31
C GLY A 98 1.24 -3.50 -0.60
N PRO A 99 1.38 -3.29 -1.91
CA PRO A 99 0.29 -3.45 -2.87
C PRO A 99 -0.51 -4.74 -2.65
N PHE A 100 -1.78 -4.61 -2.26
CA PHE A 100 -2.71 -5.72 -1.98
C PHE A 100 -2.24 -6.74 -0.92
N ASP A 101 -1.15 -6.47 -0.20
CA ASP A 101 -0.60 -7.35 0.84
C ASP A 101 -1.01 -6.82 2.22
N GLU A 102 -2.21 -7.22 2.63
CA GLU A 102 -2.69 -7.00 3.98
C GLU A 102 -2.07 -8.02 4.93
N GLN A 103 -1.49 -7.51 6.01
CA GLN A 103 -0.88 -8.30 7.06
C GLN A 103 -1.38 -7.83 8.42
N TRP A 104 -0.87 -8.46 9.48
CA TRP A 104 -1.13 -8.05 10.85
C TRP A 104 -0.01 -7.15 11.37
N LEU A 105 -0.36 -6.20 12.24
CA LEU A 105 0.55 -5.32 12.96
C LEU A 105 0.16 -5.29 14.43
N ILE A 106 1.14 -5.29 15.34
CA ILE A 106 0.92 -4.95 16.75
C ILE A 106 0.74 -3.43 16.85
N PRO A 107 -0.46 -2.90 17.20
CA PRO A 107 -0.72 -1.47 17.22
C PRO A 107 -0.18 -0.82 18.51
N ASP A 108 1.14 -0.86 18.68
CA ASP A 108 1.84 -0.24 19.81
C ASP A 108 2.83 0.82 19.31
N HIS A 109 2.61 2.07 19.71
CA HIS A 109 3.41 3.22 19.26
C HIS A 109 4.90 3.06 19.59
N ARG A 110 5.25 2.31 20.65
CA ARG A 110 6.64 2.06 21.04
C ARG A 110 7.37 1.20 20.00
N LEU A 111 6.63 0.44 19.19
CA LEU A 111 7.15 -0.42 18.13
C LEU A 111 7.29 0.28 16.77
N ILE A 112 6.78 1.51 16.62
CA ILE A 112 6.64 2.21 15.33
C ILE A 112 7.49 3.48 15.32
N ASP A 113 8.48 3.55 14.43
CA ASP A 113 9.40 4.69 14.31
C ASP A 113 8.73 6.04 14.01
N ALA A 114 7.69 6.04 13.16
CA ALA A 114 6.87 7.21 12.90
C ALA A 114 5.41 6.77 12.79
N ALA A 115 4.63 6.94 13.86
CA ALA A 115 3.29 6.38 13.93
C ALA A 115 2.23 7.16 13.15
N ARG A 116 2.39 8.47 12.99
CA ARG A 116 1.35 9.35 12.41
C ARG A 116 -0.02 9.19 13.12
N PRO A 117 -0.12 9.52 14.43
CA PRO A 117 -1.36 9.37 15.20
C PRO A 117 -2.61 9.94 14.49
N GLU A 118 -2.45 10.99 13.70
CA GLU A 118 -3.50 11.58 12.88
C GLU A 118 -4.17 10.62 11.89
N LEU A 119 -3.46 9.62 11.37
CA LEU A 119 -4.05 8.59 10.51
C LEU A 119 -4.78 7.51 11.32
N TRP A 120 -4.27 7.17 12.50
CA TRP A 120 -4.91 6.23 13.42
C TRP A 120 -6.24 6.76 13.95
N ARG A 121 -6.32 8.08 14.25
CA ARG A 121 -7.57 8.71 14.71
C ARG A 121 -8.74 8.50 13.77
N VAL A 122 -8.47 8.53 12.47
CA VAL A 122 -9.51 8.44 11.44
C VAL A 122 -9.60 7.04 10.83
N ALA A 123 -8.87 6.05 11.37
CA ALA A 123 -8.84 4.69 10.86
C ALA A 123 -9.98 3.86 11.49
N ASP A 124 -11.20 4.07 11.00
CA ASP A 124 -12.38 3.29 11.35
C ASP A 124 -12.96 2.57 10.12
N GLU A 125 -14.09 1.88 10.30
CA GLU A 125 -14.76 1.09 9.26
C GLU A 125 -15.29 1.91 8.06
N HIS A 126 -15.43 3.24 8.22
CA HIS A 126 -15.87 4.12 7.15
C HIS A 126 -14.70 4.68 6.33
N GLN A 127 -13.48 4.55 6.83
CA GLN A 127 -12.32 5.18 6.23
C GLN A 127 -11.86 4.47 4.96
N VAL A 128 -11.38 5.27 4.01
CA VAL A 128 -10.75 4.80 2.78
C VAL A 128 -9.46 5.59 2.59
N PHE A 129 -8.34 4.90 2.40
CA PHE A 129 -7.04 5.52 2.21
C PHE A 129 -6.62 5.42 0.74
N ALA A 130 -6.50 6.57 0.06
CA ALA A 130 -5.85 6.65 -1.24
C ALA A 130 -4.34 6.83 -1.06
N VAL A 131 -3.55 5.94 -1.65
CA VAL A 131 -2.09 5.89 -1.55
C VAL A 131 -1.50 6.20 -2.92
N GLU A 132 -0.82 7.33 -3.03
CA GLU A 132 -0.11 7.70 -4.25
C GLU A 132 0.97 6.69 -4.58
N GLN A 133 1.03 6.30 -5.84
CA GLN A 133 2.08 5.41 -6.35
C GLN A 133 3.12 6.23 -7.11
N PRO A 134 4.40 5.83 -7.06
CA PRO A 134 5.40 6.44 -7.90
C PRO A 134 5.05 6.21 -9.39
N PRO A 135 5.36 7.17 -10.27
CA PRO A 135 5.08 7.03 -11.70
C PRO A 135 5.67 5.74 -12.28
N ALA A 136 4.85 4.96 -12.96
CA ALA A 136 5.24 3.78 -13.71
C ALA A 136 4.44 3.75 -15.03
N PRO A 137 5.01 3.28 -16.16
CA PRO A 137 4.37 3.34 -17.48
C PRO A 137 2.95 2.73 -17.51
N ASP A 138 2.77 1.58 -16.87
CA ASP A 138 1.51 0.82 -16.86
C ASP A 138 0.95 0.59 -15.44
N GLY A 139 1.47 1.35 -14.46
CA GLY A 139 1.08 1.27 -13.06
C GLY A 139 -0.07 2.22 -12.71
N PRO A 140 -0.87 1.90 -11.68
CA PRO A 140 -1.94 2.80 -11.26
C PRO A 140 -1.35 4.04 -10.60
N ALA A 141 -1.96 5.21 -10.78
CA ALA A 141 -1.55 6.43 -10.06
C ALA A 141 -1.85 6.33 -8.54
N LEU A 142 -2.89 5.57 -8.17
CA LEU A 142 -3.35 5.36 -6.81
C LEU A 142 -3.59 3.88 -6.53
N LEU A 143 -3.26 3.46 -5.31
CA LEU A 143 -3.89 2.30 -4.68
C LEU A 143 -4.88 2.78 -3.63
N VAL A 144 -5.93 2.02 -3.38
CA VAL A 144 -6.92 2.33 -2.35
C VAL A 144 -7.06 1.16 -1.39
N SER A 145 -7.17 1.46 -0.10
CA SER A 145 -7.34 0.43 0.94
C SER A 145 -8.31 0.88 2.03
N SER A 146 -9.03 -0.09 2.59
CA SER A 146 -9.87 0.10 3.78
C SER A 146 -9.08 -0.04 5.09
N VAL A 147 -7.81 -0.49 5.03
CA VAL A 147 -6.94 -0.61 6.20
C VAL A 147 -5.75 0.35 6.10
N LEU A 148 -5.15 0.68 7.25
CA LEU A 148 -4.08 1.68 7.30
C LEU A 148 -2.84 1.22 6.51
N PRO A 149 -2.36 2.00 5.52
CA PRO A 149 -1.14 1.68 4.79
C PRO A 149 0.11 2.04 5.59
N VAL A 150 1.03 1.11 5.74
CA VAL A 150 2.29 1.29 6.50
C VAL A 150 3.50 0.97 5.64
N VAL A 151 4.65 1.52 6.01
CA VAL A 151 5.93 1.23 5.36
C VAL A 151 6.78 0.34 6.25
N PRO A 152 6.99 -0.94 5.87
CA PRO A 152 7.93 -1.83 6.56
C PRO A 152 9.38 -1.34 6.38
N PRO A 153 10.33 -1.80 7.21
CA PRO A 153 11.73 -1.49 6.96
C PRO A 153 12.16 -2.07 5.60
N GLN A 154 13.04 -1.34 4.90
CA GLN A 154 13.69 -1.94 3.74
C GLN A 154 14.64 -3.04 4.21
N PRO A 155 14.69 -4.19 3.51
CA PRO A 155 15.71 -5.19 3.78
C PRO A 155 17.07 -4.49 3.69
N ARG A 156 17.88 -4.62 4.74
CA ARG A 156 19.26 -4.13 4.68
C ARG A 156 19.92 -4.87 3.54
N ASN A 157 20.31 -4.17 2.47
CA ASN A 157 21.18 -4.75 1.46
C ASN A 157 22.32 -5.44 2.21
N GLN A 158 22.47 -6.75 2.03
CA GLN A 158 23.62 -7.53 2.51
C GLN A 158 24.92 -7.14 1.78
N GLN A 159 25.07 -5.87 1.40
CA GLN A 159 26.33 -5.26 1.00
C GLN A 159 26.93 -4.53 2.20
N ARG A 160 27.06 -5.24 3.33
CA ARG A 160 28.11 -4.91 4.28
C ARG A 160 29.31 -5.74 3.86
N ASN A 161 30.07 -5.18 2.93
CA ASN A 161 31.31 -5.73 2.38
C ASN A 161 32.19 -6.27 3.53
N PRO A 162 32.40 -7.59 3.70
CA PRO A 162 33.25 -8.11 4.75
C PRO A 162 34.68 -8.19 4.22
N GLN A 163 35.27 -7.06 3.83
CA GLN A 163 36.67 -7.03 3.40
C GLN A 163 37.27 -5.64 3.69
N ARG A 164 37.60 -5.43 4.96
CA ARG A 164 38.72 -4.57 5.37
C ARG A 164 39.74 -5.48 6.05
N ASN A 165 40.50 -6.22 5.23
CA ASN A 165 41.80 -6.73 5.62
C ASN A 165 42.85 -5.81 4.98
N PRO A 166 43.55 -4.96 5.74
CA PRO A 166 44.80 -4.40 5.26
C PRO A 166 45.87 -5.45 5.49
N LEU A 167 46.35 -6.08 4.40
CA LEU A 167 47.64 -6.77 4.23
C LEU A 167 47.46 -7.88 3.19
N GLN A 168 47.68 -7.57 1.92
CA GLN A 168 48.50 -8.42 1.06
C GLN A 168 48.90 -7.69 -0.23
N THR A 169 50.21 -7.57 -0.35
CA THR A 169 51.03 -7.11 -1.46
C THR A 169 50.85 -7.93 -2.73
N ALA A 170 50.83 -7.22 -3.86
CA ALA A 170 51.38 -7.55 -5.18
C ALA A 170 51.44 -9.02 -5.64
N GLN A 171 50.76 -9.32 -6.76
CA GLN A 171 51.42 -9.92 -7.93
C GLN A 171 50.56 -9.86 -9.21
N THR A 172 51.26 -9.54 -10.29
CA THR A 172 50.88 -9.37 -11.69
C THR A 172 50.84 -10.71 -12.44
N ASN A 173 49.85 -10.95 -13.32
CA ASN A 173 50.03 -11.12 -14.79
C ASN A 173 48.78 -11.69 -15.52
N PRO A 174 48.72 -11.60 -16.88
CA PRO A 174 47.46 -11.51 -17.64
C PRO A 174 47.17 -12.68 -18.60
N ARG A 175 45.96 -12.61 -19.21
CA ARG A 175 45.41 -13.27 -20.43
C ARG A 175 44.89 -14.72 -20.31
N THR A 176 43.60 -14.92 -20.65
CA THR A 176 43.15 -15.65 -21.86
C THR A 176 41.63 -15.61 -22.09
N ASN A 177 41.27 -15.70 -23.37
CA ASN A 177 40.05 -15.59 -24.18
C ASN A 177 38.61 -15.89 -23.67
N PRO A 178 37.59 -15.42 -24.45
CA PRO A 178 36.17 -15.53 -24.12
C PRO A 178 35.53 -16.81 -24.68
N GLN A 179 34.66 -17.44 -23.89
CA GLN A 179 33.71 -18.44 -24.38
C GLN A 179 32.30 -18.13 -23.87
N THR A 180 31.42 -18.06 -24.85
CA THR A 180 29.97 -17.91 -24.84
C THR A 180 29.26 -19.02 -24.06
N ASN A 181 28.33 -18.64 -23.18
CA ASN A 181 27.26 -19.53 -22.71
C ASN A 181 26.01 -18.69 -22.37
N PRO A 182 24.85 -18.84 -23.06
CA PRO A 182 23.64 -18.11 -22.74
C PRO A 182 22.68 -19.00 -21.94
N GLN A 183 22.90 -19.12 -20.64
CA GLN A 183 21.88 -19.56 -19.68
C GLN A 183 22.05 -18.74 -18.41
N ARG A 184 21.64 -17.47 -18.47
CA ARG A 184 21.38 -16.70 -17.26
C ARG A 184 19.98 -17.06 -16.80
N SER A 185 19.92 -17.97 -15.83
CA SER A 185 18.90 -17.89 -14.79
C SER A 185 18.90 -16.44 -14.29
N SER A 186 17.81 -15.71 -14.56
CA SER A 186 17.57 -14.42 -13.95
C SER A 186 17.35 -14.69 -12.47
N GLN A 187 18.43 -14.74 -11.70
CA GLN A 187 18.37 -14.46 -10.27
C GLN A 187 17.60 -13.16 -10.14
N ALA A 188 16.37 -13.25 -9.62
CA ALA A 188 15.55 -12.10 -9.33
C ALA A 188 16.35 -11.23 -8.35
N LYS A 189 17.02 -10.20 -8.88
CA LYS A 189 17.47 -9.10 -8.05
C LYS A 189 16.20 -8.59 -7.37
N THR A 190 16.12 -8.78 -6.06
CA THR A 190 15.02 -8.29 -5.24
C THR A 190 14.99 -6.78 -5.45
N ALA A 191 14.13 -6.31 -6.34
CA ALA A 191 13.95 -4.89 -6.56
C ALA A 191 13.43 -4.30 -5.24
N PRO A 192 14.03 -3.21 -4.73
CA PRO A 192 13.54 -2.62 -3.49
C PRO A 192 12.08 -2.24 -3.67
N ALA A 193 11.22 -2.65 -2.74
CA ALA A 193 9.81 -2.25 -2.71
C ALA A 193 9.70 -0.74 -2.95
N ALA A 194 8.96 -0.35 -3.99
CA ALA A 194 8.71 1.04 -4.30
C ALA A 194 8.09 1.71 -3.08
N ARG A 195 8.69 2.80 -2.60
CA ARG A 195 8.15 3.49 -1.43
C ARG A 195 6.83 4.13 -1.83
N PRO A 196 5.72 3.82 -1.15
CA PRO A 196 4.46 4.49 -1.42
C PRO A 196 4.62 6.00 -1.20
N GLY A 197 3.90 6.77 -2.01
CA GLY A 197 3.82 8.22 -1.92
C GLY A 197 3.00 8.67 -0.72
N ARG A 198 2.26 9.78 -0.88
CA ARG A 198 1.44 10.30 0.23
C ARG A 198 0.18 9.47 0.41
N VAL A 199 -0.25 9.34 1.66
CA VAL A 199 -1.55 8.78 2.04
C VAL A 199 -2.55 9.92 2.13
N ARG A 200 -3.70 9.79 1.47
CA ARG A 200 -4.83 10.72 1.48
C ARG A 200 -6.05 9.98 2.02
N PRO A 201 -6.39 10.15 3.32
CA PRO A 201 -7.65 9.65 3.86
C PRO A 201 -8.82 10.30 3.12
N LEU A 202 -9.89 9.56 2.87
CA LEU A 202 -11.10 10.09 2.25
C LEU A 202 -11.88 10.97 3.22
N TYR A 203 -11.80 10.71 4.52
CA TYR A 203 -12.50 11.46 5.57
C TYR A 203 -11.52 12.05 6.58
N ARG A 204 -11.72 13.31 6.95
CA ARG A 204 -10.90 14.07 7.91
C ARG A 204 -11.32 13.86 9.37
N ARG A 205 -12.51 13.28 9.58
CA ARG A 205 -13.03 12.89 10.89
C ARG A 205 -13.45 11.42 10.92
N PRO A 206 -13.43 10.79 12.12
CA PRO A 206 -14.05 9.49 12.32
C PRO A 206 -15.54 9.51 11.97
N GLY A 207 -16.10 8.33 11.69
CA GLY A 207 -17.50 8.13 11.31
C GLY A 207 -17.80 8.44 9.83
N GLY A 208 -16.76 8.53 8.99
CA GLY A 208 -16.94 8.94 7.59
C GLY A 208 -17.37 10.41 7.43
N LEU A 209 -16.96 11.27 8.37
CA LEU A 209 -17.38 12.67 8.42
C LEU A 209 -16.29 13.60 7.85
N GLU A 210 -16.74 14.74 7.33
CA GLU A 210 -15.89 15.80 6.75
C GLU A 210 -14.94 15.24 5.67
N PRO A 211 -15.42 15.07 4.41
CA PRO A 211 -14.59 14.50 3.36
C PRO A 211 -13.33 15.35 3.14
N ASN A 212 -12.22 14.68 2.86
CA ASN A 212 -10.97 15.28 2.41
C ASN A 212 -11.08 15.67 0.94
N LEU A 213 -12.01 16.57 0.66
CA LEU A 213 -12.20 17.20 -0.64
C LEU A 213 -12.14 18.71 -0.47
N SER A 214 -11.70 19.41 -1.50
CA SER A 214 -11.69 20.87 -1.49
C SER A 214 -13.10 21.41 -1.27
N PRO A 215 -13.30 22.34 -0.32
CA PRO A 215 -14.62 22.90 -0.04
C PRO A 215 -15.28 23.45 -1.32
N GLY A 216 -16.57 23.15 -1.53
CA GLY A 216 -17.30 23.56 -2.73
C GLY A 216 -17.12 22.63 -3.93
N LEU A 217 -16.19 21.66 -3.90
CA LEU A 217 -15.96 20.76 -5.02
C LEU A 217 -17.15 19.82 -5.26
N LEU A 218 -17.69 19.21 -4.21
CA LEU A 218 -18.82 18.29 -4.34
C LEU A 218 -20.08 19.01 -4.84
N GLU A 219 -20.33 20.20 -4.32
CA GLU A 219 -21.46 21.04 -4.69
C GLU A 219 -21.36 21.45 -6.17
N LEU A 220 -20.18 21.93 -6.59
CA LEU A 220 -19.94 22.32 -7.98
C LEU A 220 -20.12 21.14 -8.93
N LEU A 221 -19.53 19.98 -8.62
CA LEU A 221 -19.65 18.81 -9.48
C LEU A 221 -21.09 18.30 -9.54
N SER A 222 -21.80 18.29 -8.41
CA SER A 222 -23.21 17.88 -8.36
C SER A 222 -24.11 18.80 -9.20
N GLU A 223 -23.87 20.12 -9.15
CA GLU A 223 -24.60 21.09 -9.97
C GLU A 223 -24.32 20.88 -11.47
N ARG A 224 -23.04 20.70 -11.83
CA ARG A 224 -22.62 20.52 -13.23
C ARG A 224 -23.12 19.22 -13.85
N LEU A 225 -23.22 18.16 -13.05
CA LEU A 225 -23.64 16.83 -13.50
C LEU A 225 -25.15 16.60 -13.34
N GLY A 226 -25.85 17.48 -12.60
CA GLY A 226 -27.30 17.45 -12.44
C GLY A 226 -27.82 16.42 -11.44
N HIS A 227 -26.95 15.86 -10.59
CA HIS A 227 -27.33 14.92 -9.52
C HIS A 227 -26.39 15.02 -8.32
N PRO A 228 -26.83 14.67 -7.09
CA PRO A 228 -25.97 14.67 -5.92
C PRO A 228 -24.84 13.63 -6.06
N LEU A 229 -23.65 13.99 -5.59
CA LEU A 229 -22.48 13.11 -5.53
C LEU A 229 -22.07 12.81 -4.09
N THR A 230 -21.49 11.63 -3.90
CA THR A 230 -20.82 11.25 -2.67
C THR A 230 -19.31 11.46 -2.76
N PRO A 231 -18.59 11.55 -1.62
CA PRO A 231 -17.13 11.56 -1.63
C PRO A 231 -16.51 10.33 -2.33
N LEU A 232 -17.19 9.18 -2.23
CA LEU A 232 -16.75 7.94 -2.85
C LEU A 232 -16.86 8.00 -4.38
N ASP A 233 -17.86 8.69 -4.93
CA ASP A 233 -17.99 8.90 -6.39
C ASP A 233 -16.81 9.71 -6.94
N VAL A 234 -16.38 10.76 -6.23
CA VAL A 234 -15.21 11.55 -6.61
C VAL A 234 -13.93 10.71 -6.52
N LEU A 235 -13.79 9.88 -5.49
CA LEU A 235 -12.65 8.96 -5.38
C LEU A 235 -12.67 7.89 -6.48
N ALA A 236 -13.84 7.35 -6.83
CA ALA A 236 -14.02 6.38 -7.91
C ALA A 236 -13.58 6.99 -9.25
N TRP A 237 -14.10 8.16 -9.59
CA TRP A 237 -13.68 8.93 -10.76
C TRP A 237 -12.17 9.16 -10.76
N THR A 238 -11.62 9.56 -9.62
CA THR A 238 -10.18 9.81 -9.45
C THR A 238 -9.35 8.56 -9.74
N VAL A 239 -9.71 7.39 -9.20
CA VAL A 239 -8.99 6.13 -9.47
C VAL A 239 -9.06 5.73 -10.94
N ALA A 240 -10.18 5.98 -11.60
CA ALA A 240 -10.37 5.66 -13.01
C ALA A 240 -9.57 6.58 -13.95
N THR A 241 -9.36 7.86 -13.58
CA THR A 241 -8.88 8.89 -14.51
C THR A 241 -7.56 9.56 -14.12
N ALA A 242 -7.07 9.37 -12.89
CA ALA A 242 -5.86 10.04 -12.42
C ALA A 242 -4.63 9.65 -13.24
N ARG A 243 -3.82 10.64 -13.58
CA ARG A 243 -2.61 10.50 -14.39
C ARG A 243 -1.39 10.85 -13.56
N PRO A 244 -0.32 10.05 -13.59
CA PRO A 244 0.93 10.43 -12.94
C PRO A 244 1.50 11.69 -13.63
N GLY A 245 2.06 12.60 -12.84
CA GLY A 245 2.64 13.84 -13.31
C GLY A 245 3.83 14.27 -12.44
N PRO A 246 4.66 15.21 -12.93
CA PRO A 246 5.88 15.65 -12.23
C PRO A 246 5.59 16.28 -10.85
N ASN A 247 4.40 16.88 -10.69
CA ASN A 247 3.96 17.53 -9.45
C ASN A 247 3.01 16.66 -8.61
N GLY A 248 2.93 15.36 -8.93
CA GLY A 248 1.93 14.43 -8.41
C GLY A 248 0.81 14.15 -9.42
N PRO A 249 -0.17 13.30 -9.05
CA PRO A 249 -1.24 12.92 -9.95
C PRO A 249 -2.14 14.10 -10.34
N THR A 250 -2.51 14.20 -11.62
CA THR A 250 -3.58 15.11 -12.10
C THR A 250 -4.86 14.33 -12.31
N VAL A 251 -6.01 14.98 -12.13
CA VAL A 251 -7.34 14.35 -12.25
C VAL A 251 -8.15 15.12 -13.28
N PRO A 252 -8.28 14.63 -14.52
CA PRO A 252 -9.18 15.23 -15.50
C PRO A 252 -10.62 15.18 -14.98
N LEU A 253 -11.32 16.32 -14.98
CA LEU A 253 -12.73 16.39 -14.56
C LEU A 253 -13.61 16.72 -15.78
N THR A 254 -14.84 16.22 -15.77
CA THR A 254 -15.82 16.44 -16.84
C THR A 254 -17.14 16.95 -16.26
N ALA A 255 -17.84 17.81 -17.00
CA ALA A 255 -19.23 18.18 -16.75
C ALA A 255 -20.22 17.34 -17.59
N ASP A 256 -19.74 16.34 -18.32
CA ASP A 256 -20.57 15.40 -19.09
C ASP A 256 -21.10 14.27 -18.17
N PRO A 257 -22.42 14.18 -17.93
CA PRO A 257 -23.00 13.17 -17.05
C PRO A 257 -22.80 11.74 -17.54
N GLU A 258 -22.81 11.50 -18.86
CA GLU A 258 -22.64 10.16 -19.42
C GLU A 258 -21.20 9.68 -19.25
N LEU A 259 -20.23 10.57 -19.55
CA LEU A 259 -18.83 10.26 -19.33
C LEU A 259 -18.53 10.07 -17.84
N TRP A 260 -19.08 10.92 -16.98
CA TRP A 260 -18.95 10.79 -15.52
C TRP A 260 -19.49 9.45 -15.03
N ALA A 261 -20.68 9.04 -15.46
CA ALA A 261 -21.28 7.76 -15.10
C ALA A 261 -20.40 6.58 -15.52
N GLN A 262 -19.88 6.57 -16.75
CA GLN A 262 -18.96 5.52 -17.23
C GLN A 262 -17.67 5.45 -16.40
N GLY A 263 -17.04 6.60 -16.13
CA GLY A 263 -15.80 6.64 -15.36
C GLY A 263 -16.00 6.30 -13.88
N THR A 264 -17.12 6.69 -13.28
CA THR A 264 -17.45 6.32 -11.90
C THR A 264 -17.84 4.86 -11.75
N GLU A 265 -18.55 4.26 -12.72
CA GLU A 265 -18.82 2.81 -12.74
C GLU A 265 -17.51 2.00 -12.77
N LEU A 266 -16.61 2.34 -13.69
CA LEU A 266 -15.27 1.76 -13.76
C LEU A 266 -14.50 1.95 -12.44
N GLY A 267 -14.52 3.18 -11.93
CA GLY A 267 -13.86 3.56 -10.68
C GLY A 267 -14.36 2.79 -9.47
N HIS A 268 -15.67 2.66 -9.30
CA HIS A 268 -16.29 1.91 -8.21
C HIS A 268 -15.91 0.43 -8.28
N ARG A 269 -15.88 -0.13 -9.48
CA ARG A 269 -15.42 -1.50 -9.68
C ARG A 269 -13.95 -1.67 -9.28
N MET A 270 -13.09 -0.72 -9.64
CA MET A 270 -11.67 -0.72 -9.24
C MET A 270 -11.52 -0.55 -7.72
N LEU A 271 -12.26 0.36 -7.10
CA LEU A 271 -12.25 0.58 -5.66
C LEU A 271 -12.60 -0.70 -4.89
N TRP A 272 -13.67 -1.38 -5.29
CA TRP A 272 -14.09 -2.64 -4.67
C TRP A 272 -12.99 -3.72 -4.78
N LEU A 273 -12.36 -3.85 -5.95
CA LEU A 273 -11.24 -4.79 -6.14
C LEU A 273 -9.99 -4.43 -5.32
N MET A 274 -9.67 -3.14 -5.18
CA MET A 274 -8.50 -2.69 -4.42
C MET A 274 -8.69 -2.82 -2.91
N ARG A 275 -9.89 -2.50 -2.43
CA ARG A 275 -10.26 -2.55 -1.01
C ARG A 275 -10.45 -3.97 -0.50
N ARG A 276 -10.81 -4.90 -1.40
CA ARG A 276 -11.03 -6.33 -1.09
C ARG A 276 -12.00 -6.53 0.06
N ASP A 277 -12.96 -5.61 0.20
CA ASP A 277 -14.01 -5.69 1.20
C ASP A 277 -15.28 -6.34 0.64
N GLY A 278 -16.03 -6.96 1.55
CA GLY A 278 -17.26 -7.67 1.20
C GLY A 278 -17.02 -8.98 0.46
N GLU A 279 -17.82 -9.23 -0.59
CA GLU A 279 -17.81 -10.51 -1.30
C GLU A 279 -16.54 -10.70 -2.14
N ARG A 280 -16.02 -11.93 -2.16
CA ARG A 280 -14.84 -12.25 -2.98
C ARG A 280 -15.17 -12.17 -4.48
N PRO A 281 -14.32 -11.51 -5.29
CA PRO A 281 -14.49 -11.48 -6.72
C PRO A 281 -14.44 -12.85 -7.37
N LYS A 282 -15.18 -12.99 -8.48
CA LYS A 282 -15.24 -14.19 -9.31
C LYS A 282 -14.80 -13.82 -10.72
N LEU A 283 -13.95 -14.65 -11.31
CA LEU A 283 -13.58 -14.51 -12.72
C LEU A 283 -14.73 -15.01 -13.62
N PRO A 284 -15.02 -14.31 -14.73
CA PRO A 284 -15.97 -14.79 -15.73
C PRO A 284 -15.47 -16.07 -16.42
N GLY A 285 -16.38 -16.82 -17.04
CA GLY A 285 -16.03 -17.93 -17.92
C GLY A 285 -15.36 -19.14 -17.26
N GLY A 286 -15.52 -19.34 -15.95
CA GLY A 286 -15.00 -20.53 -15.25
C GLY A 286 -13.47 -20.55 -15.07
N ARG A 287 -12.78 -19.44 -15.33
CA ARG A 287 -11.31 -19.31 -15.24
C ARG A 287 -10.79 -19.06 -13.82
N ARG A 288 -11.54 -19.45 -12.80
CA ARG A 288 -11.13 -19.27 -11.40
C ARG A 288 -9.77 -19.96 -11.16
N PRO A 289 -8.79 -19.37 -10.47
CA PRO A 289 -7.56 -20.06 -10.10
C PRO A 289 -7.82 -21.11 -9.02
N TYR A 290 -7.18 -22.27 -9.12
CA TYR A 290 -7.23 -23.33 -8.11
C TYR A 290 -5.92 -24.13 -8.03
N VAL A 291 -5.75 -24.82 -6.91
CA VAL A 291 -4.62 -25.71 -6.67
C VAL A 291 -4.80 -26.97 -7.51
N ARG A 292 -3.98 -27.12 -8.56
CA ARG A 292 -3.94 -28.28 -9.46
C ARG A 292 -3.07 -29.40 -8.93
N ALA A 293 -2.02 -29.05 -8.20
CA ALA A 293 -1.16 -29.98 -7.48
C ALA A 293 -0.93 -29.44 -6.06
N PRO A 294 -1.02 -30.29 -5.01
CA PRO A 294 -0.88 -29.86 -3.63
C PRO A 294 0.36 -29.02 -3.39
N LEU A 295 0.22 -27.93 -2.63
CA LEU A 295 1.36 -27.07 -2.29
C LEU A 295 2.25 -27.77 -1.26
N PRO A 296 3.59 -27.64 -1.36
CA PRO A 296 4.50 -28.18 -0.36
C PRO A 296 4.25 -27.52 1.01
N PRO A 297 4.71 -28.14 2.12
CA PRO A 297 4.61 -27.56 3.45
C PRO A 297 5.24 -26.17 3.55
N PHE A 298 6.25 -25.86 2.75
CA PHE A 298 6.77 -24.50 2.63
C PHE A 298 7.50 -24.30 1.29
N PRO A 299 6.96 -23.49 0.35
CA PRO A 299 7.58 -23.32 -0.95
C PRO A 299 8.87 -22.49 -0.87
N LEU A 300 9.87 -22.85 -1.68
CA LEU A 300 11.15 -22.16 -1.73
C LEU A 300 11.17 -21.00 -2.72
N GLU A 301 10.63 -21.20 -3.92
CA GLU A 301 10.64 -20.19 -4.99
C GLU A 301 9.40 -20.33 -5.90
N PRO A 302 8.69 -19.22 -6.22
CA PRO A 302 7.65 -19.25 -7.24
C PRO A 302 8.25 -19.30 -8.65
N ARG A 303 7.68 -20.14 -9.52
CA ARG A 303 8.00 -20.21 -10.95
C ARG A 303 6.73 -20.02 -11.76
N TYR A 304 6.79 -19.22 -12.82
CA TYR A 304 5.63 -18.98 -13.66
C TYR A 304 5.86 -19.51 -15.08
N ASP A 305 4.95 -20.37 -15.52
CA ASP A 305 4.83 -20.81 -16.91
C ASP A 305 3.74 -19.98 -17.59
N ARG A 306 4.15 -19.22 -18.60
CA ARG A 306 3.29 -18.28 -19.30
C ARG A 306 2.39 -18.95 -20.33
N GLU A 307 2.87 -20.03 -20.96
CA GLU A 307 2.12 -20.76 -21.98
C GLU A 307 1.01 -21.59 -21.33
N GLU A 308 1.34 -22.24 -20.20
CA GLU A 308 0.40 -23.06 -19.44
C GLU A 308 -0.44 -22.26 -18.42
N GLU A 309 -0.24 -20.94 -18.34
CA GLU A 309 -0.83 -20.06 -17.32
C GLU A 309 -0.74 -20.66 -15.91
N THR A 310 0.44 -21.15 -15.55
CA THR A 310 0.64 -21.97 -14.35
C THR A 310 1.67 -21.35 -13.43
N LEU A 311 1.26 -21.11 -12.19
CA LEU A 311 2.15 -20.73 -11.10
C LEU A 311 2.59 -22.00 -10.34
N GLY A 312 3.84 -22.38 -10.53
CA GLY A 312 4.52 -23.45 -9.81
C GLY A 312 5.09 -22.97 -8.48
N LEU A 313 4.89 -23.78 -7.43
CA LEU A 313 5.43 -23.60 -6.09
C LEU A 313 6.13 -24.91 -5.69
N ASP A 314 7.37 -25.06 -6.15
CA ASP A 314 8.10 -26.34 -6.19
C ASP A 314 7.27 -27.42 -6.93
N GLU A 315 6.83 -28.49 -6.24
CA GLU A 315 5.96 -29.52 -6.82
C GLU A 315 4.48 -29.11 -6.91
N GLY A 316 4.09 -28.06 -6.19
CA GLY A 316 2.74 -27.51 -6.19
C GLY A 316 2.44 -26.70 -7.45
N ARG A 317 1.16 -26.66 -7.85
CA ARG A 317 0.72 -25.92 -9.05
C ARG A 317 -0.61 -25.22 -8.82
N ILE A 318 -0.70 -23.97 -9.25
CA ILE A 318 -1.93 -23.17 -9.32
C ILE A 318 -2.17 -22.77 -10.77
N SER A 319 -3.38 -23.03 -11.26
CA SER A 319 -3.78 -22.68 -12.64
C SER A 319 -5.30 -22.60 -12.76
N PRO A 320 -5.84 -21.73 -13.64
CA PRO A 320 -5.09 -20.77 -14.47
C PRO A 320 -4.65 -19.53 -13.67
N VAL A 321 -3.48 -19.00 -13.99
CA VAL A 321 -2.96 -17.70 -13.54
C VAL A 321 -2.66 -16.90 -14.80
N PRO A 322 -3.56 -15.99 -15.23
CA PRO A 322 -3.35 -15.24 -16.46
C PRO A 322 -2.06 -14.41 -16.42
N PRO A 323 -1.36 -14.22 -17.56
CA PRO A 323 -0.12 -13.45 -17.60
C PRO A 323 -0.27 -12.03 -17.09
N ALA A 324 -1.45 -11.43 -17.30
CA ALA A 324 -1.76 -10.08 -16.82
C ALA A 324 -1.79 -9.97 -15.28
N ALA A 325 -2.14 -11.04 -14.56
CA ALA A 325 -2.04 -11.07 -13.10
C ALA A 325 -0.61 -11.30 -12.63
N TRP A 326 0.14 -12.14 -13.34
CA TRP A 326 1.56 -12.36 -13.06
C TRP A 326 2.38 -11.08 -13.26
N ASP A 327 2.22 -10.40 -14.38
CA ASP A 327 2.98 -9.18 -14.71
C ASP A 327 2.43 -7.92 -14.05
N PHE A 328 1.44 -8.03 -13.17
CA PHE A 328 0.83 -6.85 -12.57
C PHE A 328 1.83 -6.12 -11.66
N GLU A 329 2.16 -4.89 -12.04
CA GLU A 329 3.09 -4.04 -11.31
C GLU A 329 2.39 -2.87 -10.61
N VAL A 330 2.95 -2.50 -9.46
CA VAL A 330 2.65 -1.24 -8.78
C VAL A 330 3.97 -0.59 -8.39
N GLY A 331 4.16 0.66 -8.82
CA GLY A 331 5.40 1.39 -8.58
C GLY A 331 6.65 0.73 -9.19
N GLY A 332 6.49 -0.05 -10.26
CA GLY A 332 7.59 -0.79 -10.91
C GLY A 332 8.02 -2.07 -10.17
N VAL A 333 7.19 -2.57 -9.25
CA VAL A 333 7.42 -3.85 -8.57
C VAL A 333 6.24 -4.78 -8.84
N ARG A 334 6.55 -6.02 -9.22
CA ARG A 334 5.56 -7.07 -9.44
C ARG A 334 4.90 -7.47 -8.12
N VAL A 335 3.57 -7.39 -8.08
CA VAL A 335 2.79 -7.60 -6.85
C VAL A 335 2.98 -9.01 -6.29
N LEU A 336 2.91 -10.04 -7.13
CA LEU A 336 3.06 -11.42 -6.69
C LEU A 336 4.48 -11.71 -6.18
N ASP A 337 5.52 -11.20 -6.83
CA ASP A 337 6.91 -11.37 -6.36
C ASP A 337 7.09 -10.78 -4.95
N GLN A 338 6.55 -9.59 -4.70
CA GLN A 338 6.60 -8.96 -3.38
C GLN A 338 5.79 -9.73 -2.33
N TRP A 339 4.58 -10.18 -2.69
CA TRP A 339 3.70 -10.97 -1.82
C TRP A 339 4.36 -12.28 -1.39
N PHE A 340 5.03 -12.97 -2.32
CA PHE A 340 5.82 -14.16 -2.04
C PHE A 340 7.03 -13.83 -1.18
N THR A 341 7.83 -12.82 -1.54
CA THR A 341 9.03 -12.42 -0.78
C THR A 341 8.71 -12.22 0.70
N ASN A 342 7.61 -11.52 1.01
CA ASN A 342 7.17 -11.26 2.39
C ASN A 342 6.83 -12.53 3.19
N ARG A 343 6.51 -13.63 2.51
CA ARG A 343 6.15 -14.91 3.13
C ARG A 343 7.30 -15.89 3.10
N ILE A 344 8.08 -15.99 2.02
CA ILE A 344 9.04 -17.09 1.82
C ILE A 344 10.47 -16.76 2.22
N THR A 345 10.84 -15.48 2.29
CA THR A 345 12.20 -15.10 2.68
C THR A 345 12.50 -15.62 4.09
N ARG A 346 13.61 -16.34 4.22
CA ARG A 346 14.04 -16.90 5.51
C ARG A 346 14.64 -15.80 6.37
N PRO A 347 14.06 -15.55 7.57
CA PRO A 347 14.62 -14.60 8.52
C PRO A 347 15.90 -15.16 9.16
N GLU A 348 16.71 -14.26 9.73
CA GLU A 348 17.92 -14.63 10.47
C GLU A 348 17.57 -15.44 11.73
N PRO A 349 18.16 -16.63 11.96
CA PRO A 349 17.90 -17.42 13.16
C PRO A 349 18.17 -16.63 14.44
N GLY A 350 17.34 -16.83 15.46
CA GLY A 350 17.45 -16.13 16.74
C GLY A 350 16.83 -14.73 16.77
N THR A 351 16.32 -14.22 15.65
CA THR A 351 15.53 -12.97 15.61
C THR A 351 14.06 -13.23 15.92
N LEU A 352 13.31 -12.16 16.26
CA LEU A 352 11.85 -12.26 16.42
C LEU A 352 11.16 -12.61 15.09
N GLU A 353 11.67 -12.13 13.96
CA GLU A 353 11.18 -12.49 12.63
C GLU A 353 11.24 -14.00 12.36
N ALA A 354 12.19 -14.72 12.99
CA ALA A 354 12.30 -16.18 12.90
C ALA A 354 11.18 -16.94 13.59
N ILE A 355 10.38 -16.28 14.44
CA ILE A 355 9.13 -16.82 14.98
C ILE A 355 8.05 -16.62 13.92
N ARG A 356 7.65 -17.73 13.29
CA ARG A 356 6.73 -17.79 12.15
C ARG A 356 6.08 -19.18 12.06
N PRO A 357 5.02 -19.38 11.25
CA PRO A 357 4.46 -20.71 11.03
C PRO A 357 5.52 -21.65 10.43
N THR A 358 5.55 -22.89 10.92
CA THR A 358 6.46 -23.96 10.45
C THR A 358 5.98 -24.61 9.15
N THR A 359 4.71 -24.41 8.79
CA THR A 359 4.09 -24.89 7.55
C THR A 359 3.26 -23.78 6.91
N TRP A 360 2.96 -23.95 5.62
CA TRP A 360 2.18 -23.05 4.79
C TRP A 360 0.71 -23.08 5.22
N PRO A 361 0.20 -22.00 5.83
CA PRO A 361 -1.18 -21.95 6.29
C PRO A 361 -2.16 -21.93 5.11
N GLN A 362 -3.26 -22.69 5.21
CA GLN A 362 -4.35 -22.67 4.22
C GLN A 362 -4.90 -21.24 3.92
N PRO A 363 -5.00 -20.32 4.89
CA PRO A 363 -5.39 -18.94 4.61
C PRO A 363 -4.48 -18.25 3.57
N TRP A 364 -3.18 -18.52 3.54
CA TRP A 364 -2.27 -17.92 2.55
C TRP A 364 -2.56 -18.42 1.13
N THR A 365 -2.91 -19.70 0.97
CA THR A 365 -3.39 -20.20 -0.32
C THR A 365 -4.67 -19.49 -0.75
N SER A 366 -5.62 -19.32 0.18
CA SER A 366 -6.89 -18.64 -0.11
C SER A 366 -6.67 -17.18 -0.51
N GLU A 367 -5.80 -16.47 0.21
CA GLU A 367 -5.38 -15.10 -0.10
C GLU A 367 -4.71 -15.01 -1.47
N LEU A 368 -3.82 -15.97 -1.81
CA LEU A 368 -3.15 -16.01 -3.11
C LEU A 368 -4.14 -16.18 -4.28
N LEU A 369 -5.09 -17.11 -4.15
CA LEU A 369 -6.10 -17.35 -5.19
C LEU A 369 -7.01 -16.13 -5.39
N GLU A 370 -7.37 -15.46 -4.29
CA GLU A 370 -8.13 -14.21 -4.33
C GLU A 370 -7.30 -13.08 -4.96
N LEU A 371 -6.03 -12.95 -4.59
CA LEU A 371 -5.12 -11.95 -5.14
C LEU A 371 -4.95 -12.12 -6.65
N VAL A 372 -4.69 -13.34 -7.14
CA VAL A 372 -4.63 -13.62 -8.58
C VAL A 372 -5.91 -13.19 -9.30
N THR A 373 -7.06 -13.46 -8.70
CA THR A 373 -8.37 -13.06 -9.23
C THR A 373 -8.51 -11.54 -9.29
N VAL A 374 -8.17 -10.83 -8.21
CA VAL A 374 -8.19 -9.37 -8.11
C VAL A 374 -7.27 -8.74 -9.16
N LEU A 375 -6.03 -9.22 -9.29
CA LEU A 375 -5.05 -8.68 -10.24
C LEU A 375 -5.49 -8.91 -11.69
N THR A 376 -6.08 -10.06 -11.99
CA THR A 376 -6.64 -10.35 -13.32
C THR A 376 -7.75 -9.35 -13.67
N LEU A 377 -8.73 -9.17 -12.78
CA LEU A 377 -9.86 -8.26 -13.01
C LEU A 377 -9.41 -6.80 -13.09
N LEU A 378 -8.47 -6.38 -12.24
CA LEU A 378 -7.90 -5.04 -12.32
C LEU A 378 -7.15 -4.82 -13.63
N ALA A 379 -6.39 -5.81 -14.11
CA ALA A 379 -5.70 -5.71 -15.39
C ALA A 379 -6.69 -5.56 -16.55
N GLU A 380 -7.81 -6.30 -16.53
CA GLU A 380 -8.89 -6.17 -17.51
C GLU A 380 -9.50 -4.75 -17.51
N LEU A 381 -9.85 -4.22 -16.33
CA LEU A 381 -10.43 -2.88 -16.20
C LEU A 381 -9.46 -1.78 -16.65
N ARG A 382 -8.16 -1.94 -16.42
CA ARG A 382 -7.13 -1.00 -16.89
C ARG A 382 -7.13 -0.84 -18.42
N THR A 383 -7.48 -1.88 -19.17
CA THR A 383 -7.56 -1.78 -20.64
C THR A 383 -8.63 -0.80 -21.13
N GLN A 384 -9.60 -0.45 -20.27
CA GLN A 384 -10.69 0.49 -20.57
C GLN A 384 -10.32 1.95 -20.26
N GLN A 385 -9.28 2.20 -19.44
CA GLN A 385 -8.85 3.55 -19.06
C GLN A 385 -8.34 4.40 -20.24
N PRO A 386 -7.61 3.86 -21.24
CA PRO A 386 -7.20 4.64 -22.41
C PRO A 386 -8.37 5.20 -23.21
N GLU A 387 -9.45 4.46 -23.39
CA GLU A 387 -10.64 4.96 -24.11
C GLU A 387 -11.34 6.06 -23.31
N LEU A 388 -11.53 5.86 -22.00
CA LEU A 388 -12.03 6.91 -21.10
C LEU A 388 -11.15 8.17 -21.20
N PHE A 389 -9.83 8.00 -21.21
CA PHE A 389 -8.88 9.08 -21.38
C PHE A 389 -9.02 9.80 -22.73
N ARG A 390 -9.17 9.06 -23.84
CA ARG A 390 -9.38 9.68 -25.16
C ARG A 390 -10.62 10.55 -25.16
N HIS A 391 -11.72 10.11 -24.55
CA HIS A 391 -12.93 10.91 -24.40
C HIS A 391 -12.72 12.16 -23.52
N THR A 392 -11.87 12.06 -22.49
CA THR A 392 -11.51 13.27 -21.71
C THR A 392 -10.61 14.25 -22.47
N GLN A 393 -9.91 13.84 -23.54
CA GLN A 393 -8.93 14.67 -24.26
C GLN A 393 -9.37 15.17 -25.65
N HIS A 394 -10.05 14.35 -26.45
CA HIS A 394 -10.32 14.64 -27.86
C HIS A 394 -11.76 15.07 -28.07
N SER A 395 -11.93 16.36 -28.35
CA SER A 395 -13.18 16.96 -28.81
C SER A 395 -13.14 17.10 -30.33
N GLN A 396 -13.93 16.32 -31.05
CA GLN A 396 -14.24 16.65 -32.44
C GLN A 396 -15.73 16.63 -32.75
N HIS A 397 -16.56 15.86 -32.05
CA HIS A 397 -18.02 15.92 -32.17
C HIS A 397 -18.63 15.64 -30.78
N THR A 398 -19.61 16.46 -30.38
CA THR A 398 -20.49 16.35 -29.18
C THR A 398 -19.93 16.62 -27.76
N ARG A 399 -20.29 17.79 -27.23
CA ARG A 399 -20.61 18.16 -25.82
C ARG A 399 -19.69 17.79 -24.62
N HIS A 400 -18.43 17.40 -24.77
CA HIS A 400 -17.53 17.37 -23.61
C HIS A 400 -17.14 18.78 -23.14
N THR A 401 -17.57 19.16 -21.94
CA THR A 401 -17.13 20.40 -21.27
C THR A 401 -16.18 20.00 -20.13
N PRO A 402 -14.85 20.02 -20.35
CA PRO A 402 -13.89 19.74 -19.29
C PRO A 402 -14.04 20.75 -18.16
N ILE A 403 -13.86 20.31 -16.91
CA ILE A 403 -13.77 21.20 -15.75
C ILE A 403 -12.29 21.39 -15.45
N THR A 404 -11.76 22.57 -15.77
CA THR A 404 -10.34 22.87 -15.63
C THR A 404 -9.99 23.39 -14.23
N ALA A 405 -8.70 23.35 -13.86
CA ALA A 405 -8.24 24.01 -12.64
C ALA A 405 -8.54 25.52 -12.66
N THR A 406 -8.50 26.16 -13.84
CA THR A 406 -8.93 27.55 -14.02
C THR A 406 -10.42 27.75 -13.70
N ASP A 407 -11.30 26.84 -14.11
CA ASP A 407 -12.73 26.92 -13.79
C ASP A 407 -12.97 26.76 -12.28
N LEU A 408 -12.25 25.85 -11.63
CA LEU A 408 -12.33 25.67 -10.18
C LEU A 408 -11.81 26.89 -9.41
N ARG A 409 -10.78 27.59 -9.91
CA ARG A 409 -10.31 28.86 -9.34
C ARG A 409 -11.35 29.97 -9.50
N LYS A 410 -11.97 30.08 -10.69
CA LYS A 410 -13.06 31.05 -10.93
C LYS A 410 -14.27 30.80 -10.03
N ALA A 411 -14.55 29.54 -9.71
CA ALA A 411 -15.62 29.15 -8.80
C ALA A 411 -15.24 29.25 -7.31
N GLY A 412 -14.01 29.66 -6.97
CA GLY A 412 -13.56 29.77 -5.58
C GLY A 412 -13.30 28.44 -4.87
N VAL A 413 -13.26 27.32 -5.59
CA VAL A 413 -12.92 25.99 -5.05
C VAL A 413 -11.41 25.84 -4.85
N LEU A 414 -10.62 26.43 -5.77
CA LEU A 414 -9.16 26.42 -5.71
C LEU A 414 -8.57 27.82 -5.53
N PRO A 415 -7.45 27.96 -4.81
CA PRO A 415 -6.77 26.93 -4.02
C PRO A 415 -7.56 26.56 -2.74
N PRO A 416 -7.41 25.34 -2.22
CA PRO A 416 -8.06 24.97 -0.97
C PRO A 416 -7.49 25.75 0.21
N PRO A 417 -8.30 26.09 1.23
CA PRO A 417 -7.81 26.72 2.45
C PRO A 417 -6.76 25.86 3.15
N ASP A 418 -5.73 26.46 3.75
CA ASP A 418 -4.63 25.72 4.41
C ASP A 418 -5.11 24.82 5.56
N SER A 419 -6.22 25.18 6.21
CA SER A 419 -6.85 24.37 7.25
C SER A 419 -7.29 22.99 6.77
N THR A 420 -7.61 22.86 5.48
CA THR A 420 -8.04 21.59 4.86
C THR A 420 -6.89 20.64 4.57
N ARG A 421 -5.63 21.12 4.65
CA ARG A 421 -4.42 20.30 4.45
C ARG A 421 -4.02 19.49 5.69
N ARG A 422 -4.83 19.53 6.75
CA ARG A 422 -4.61 18.90 8.06
C ARG A 422 -5.81 18.03 8.46
N PRO A 423 -5.66 17.07 9.39
CA PRO A 423 -6.82 16.42 10.01
C PRO A 423 -7.78 17.47 10.60
N ALA A 424 -9.06 17.14 10.74
CA ALA A 424 -9.99 18.02 11.44
C ALA A 424 -9.59 18.16 12.92
N SER A 425 -9.87 19.31 13.51
CA SER A 425 -9.35 19.75 14.82
C SER A 425 -10.07 19.12 16.03
N VAL A 426 -10.41 17.83 16.00
CA VAL A 426 -11.16 17.21 17.09
C VAL A 426 -10.51 15.91 17.57
N LEU A 427 -10.04 15.92 18.82
CA LEU A 427 -9.67 14.74 19.60
C LEU A 427 -10.93 14.25 20.34
N ASN A 428 -11.79 13.47 19.69
CA ASN A 428 -12.93 12.84 20.36
C ASN A 428 -12.51 11.59 21.17
N HIS A 429 -11.24 11.18 21.07
CA HIS A 429 -10.72 10.01 21.77
C HIS A 429 -9.86 10.45 22.95
N PRO A 430 -10.10 9.93 24.17
CA PRO A 430 -9.16 10.07 25.26
C PRO A 430 -7.86 9.36 24.86
N GLU A 431 -6.78 10.14 24.74
CA GLU A 431 -5.45 9.65 24.39
C GLU A 431 -4.56 9.70 25.64
N GLU A 432 -4.10 8.53 26.08
CA GLU A 432 -3.10 8.46 27.15
C GLU A 432 -1.73 8.86 26.58
N GLY A 433 -1.12 9.88 27.19
CA GLY A 433 0.22 10.35 26.88
C GLY A 433 1.32 9.44 27.43
N PRO A 434 2.60 9.78 27.16
CA PRO A 434 3.74 9.00 27.63
C PRO A 434 3.69 8.76 29.14
N GLU A 435 4.00 7.53 29.58
CA GLU A 435 4.00 7.15 31.02
C GLU A 435 2.66 7.42 31.75
N GLY A 436 1.51 7.24 31.08
CA GLY A 436 0.21 7.40 31.72
C GLY A 436 -0.26 8.84 31.89
N GLN A 437 0.41 9.81 31.26
CA GLN A 437 0.03 11.21 31.37
C GLN A 437 -1.23 11.49 30.57
N PHE A 438 -2.37 11.75 31.22
CA PHE A 438 -3.53 12.30 30.53
C PHE A 438 -3.29 13.77 30.19
N ALA A 439 -3.53 14.17 28.94
CA ALA A 439 -3.68 15.59 28.62
C ALA A 439 -4.95 16.09 29.34
N LEU A 440 -4.82 17.07 30.23
CA LEU A 440 -5.98 17.82 30.72
C LEU A 440 -6.65 18.46 29.49
N LEU A 441 -7.86 18.02 29.18
CA LEU A 441 -8.69 18.56 28.09
C LEU A 441 -9.03 20.04 28.33
#